data_AF-A0A7V7B3Z4-F1
#
_entry.id   AF-A0A7V7B3Z4-F1
#
_cell.length_a   1.000
_cell.length_b   1.000
_cell.length_c   1.000
_cell.angle_alpha   90.00
_cell.angle_beta   90.00
_cell.angle_gamma   90.00
#
_symmetry.space_group_name_H-M   'P 1'
#
loop_
_entity.id
_entity.type
_entity.pdbx_description
1 polymer ?
#
loop_
_entity_poly.entity_id
_entity_poly.type
_entity_poly.pdbx_seq_one_letter_code
_entity_poly.pdbx_strand_id
1 'polypeptide(L)'
;LLSMLGEFALKLDSASGSNEQTLFIETVNHIYQNGSYVEMFNFRLHEELLITIINSLFAVLIVVPLFLIGYYITRKIQIYHIDEHLDWVRHMWKRSFVLSVIFSVLFALAKNGTLSTDPIMTVGLTEWFRPFAGLAMAILYLSSFVLLFANKKLRSSLSIFSYPGRMALTNYIFQSLICGFIFYGYGLGLYGYIGSAFSLLIALMIYIALTILSFFWLKVFHYGPLEWVWRTLTFHKKQPMRR
;
A
#
# COMPACT_ATOMS: atom_id res chain seq x y z
N LEU A 1 -2.68 -15.89 -8.45
CA LEU A 1 -2.74 -16.81 -9.60
C LEU A 1 -3.89 -16.47 -10.55
N LEU A 2 -5.16 -16.44 -10.14
CA LEU A 2 -6.26 -15.99 -11.01
C LEU A 2 -6.36 -14.46 -11.18
N SER A 3 -6.06 -13.65 -10.16
CA SER A 3 -5.84 -12.20 -10.35
C SER A 3 -4.65 -11.88 -11.25
N MET A 4 -3.64 -12.75 -11.22
CA MET A 4 -2.46 -12.67 -12.10
C MET A 4 -2.82 -13.11 -13.52
N LEU A 5 -3.66 -14.13 -13.70
CA LEU A 5 -4.18 -14.57 -15.00
C LEU A 5 -5.19 -13.57 -15.59
N GLY A 6 -5.95 -12.86 -14.76
CA GLY A 6 -6.87 -11.78 -15.16
C GLY A 6 -6.12 -10.51 -15.57
N GLU A 7 -5.15 -10.06 -14.77
CA GLU A 7 -4.21 -9.00 -15.19
C GLU A 7 -3.39 -9.43 -16.41
N PHE A 8 -2.99 -10.70 -16.50
CA PHE A 8 -2.24 -11.26 -17.64
C PHE A 8 -3.10 -11.35 -18.91
N ALA A 9 -4.38 -11.72 -18.81
CA ALA A 9 -5.30 -11.73 -19.94
C ALA A 9 -5.61 -10.31 -20.41
N LEU A 10 -5.86 -9.37 -19.49
CA LEU A 10 -6.04 -7.95 -19.80
C LEU A 10 -4.76 -7.31 -20.34
N LYS A 11 -3.58 -7.72 -19.85
CA LYS A 11 -2.28 -7.24 -20.37
C LYS A 11 -1.86 -7.89 -21.68
N LEU A 12 -2.22 -9.15 -21.91
CA LEU A 12 -2.07 -9.81 -23.21
C LEU A 12 -2.96 -9.15 -24.26
N ASP A 13 -4.18 -8.80 -23.88
CA ASP A 13 -5.05 -7.98 -24.71
C ASP A 13 -4.45 -6.58 -24.90
N SER A 14 -3.85 -5.97 -23.86
CA SER A 14 -3.14 -4.68 -23.94
C SER A 14 -1.89 -4.67 -24.85
N ALA A 15 -1.30 -5.83 -25.13
CA ALA A 15 -0.16 -5.96 -26.05
C ALA A 15 -0.59 -5.94 -27.52
N SER A 16 -1.91 -5.99 -27.81
CA SER A 16 -2.46 -6.04 -29.17
C SER A 16 -2.75 -4.67 -29.80
N GLY A 17 -2.65 -3.56 -29.03
CA GLY A 17 -2.68 -2.19 -29.58
C GLY A 17 -3.96 -1.81 -30.34
N SER A 18 -5.13 -2.21 -29.84
CA SER A 18 -6.41 -1.94 -30.50
C SER A 18 -6.89 -0.49 -30.25
N ASN A 19 -7.54 0.12 -31.24
CA ASN A 19 -8.12 1.47 -31.14
C ASN A 19 -9.10 1.64 -29.95
N GLU A 20 -9.76 0.55 -29.53
CA GLU A 20 -10.65 0.53 -28.37
C GLU A 20 -9.91 0.80 -27.05
N GLN A 21 -8.63 0.40 -26.95
CA GLN A 21 -7.82 0.62 -25.74
C GLN A 21 -7.35 2.06 -25.61
N THR A 22 -6.94 2.68 -26.71
CA THR A 22 -6.60 4.10 -26.72
C THR A 22 -7.80 4.94 -26.30
N LEU A 23 -8.99 4.60 -26.83
CA LEU A 23 -10.24 5.25 -26.46
C LEU A 23 -10.60 5.04 -24.98
N PHE A 24 -10.39 3.83 -24.45
CA PHE A 24 -10.60 3.54 -23.03
C PHE A 24 -9.66 4.34 -22.12
N ILE A 25 -8.36 4.38 -22.44
CA ILE A 25 -7.36 5.14 -21.68
C ILE A 25 -7.65 6.64 -21.72
N GLU A 26 -8.04 7.17 -22.88
CA GLU A 26 -8.46 8.56 -23.03
C GLU A 26 -9.71 8.88 -22.20
N THR A 27 -10.69 7.96 -22.21
CA THR A 27 -11.91 8.08 -21.39
C THR A 27 -11.59 8.09 -19.89
N VAL A 28 -10.72 7.17 -19.44
CA VAL A 28 -10.23 7.13 -18.05
C VAL A 28 -9.55 8.45 -17.69
N ASN A 29 -8.59 8.90 -18.50
CA ASN A 29 -7.86 10.14 -18.23
C ASN A 29 -8.82 11.34 -18.16
N HIS A 30 -9.76 11.44 -19.10
CA HIS A 30 -10.75 12.50 -19.12
C HIS A 30 -11.63 12.51 -17.84
N ILE A 31 -12.15 11.35 -17.44
CA ILE A 31 -12.99 11.24 -16.22
C ILE A 31 -12.17 11.58 -14.97
N TYR A 32 -10.92 11.12 -14.89
CA TYR A 32 -10.08 11.39 -13.73
C TYR A 32 -9.58 12.85 -13.67
N GLN A 33 -9.44 13.53 -14.80
CA GLN A 33 -9.00 14.93 -14.89
C GLN A 33 -10.13 15.95 -14.76
N ASN A 34 -11.27 15.69 -15.40
CA ASN A 34 -12.35 16.67 -15.56
C ASN A 34 -13.71 16.17 -15.05
N GLY A 35 -13.84 14.88 -14.76
CA GLY A 35 -15.10 14.28 -14.35
C GLY A 35 -15.55 14.73 -12.96
N SER A 36 -16.86 14.85 -12.81
CA SER A 36 -17.54 15.00 -11.53
C SER A 36 -17.39 13.74 -10.67
N TYR A 37 -17.66 13.87 -9.37
CA TYR A 37 -17.66 12.72 -8.46
C TYR A 37 -18.63 11.62 -8.90
N VAL A 38 -19.81 12.00 -9.42
CA VAL A 38 -20.84 11.06 -9.87
C VAL A 38 -20.38 10.30 -11.11
N GLU A 39 -19.74 10.96 -12.06
CA GLU A 39 -19.18 10.31 -13.25
C GLU A 39 -18.06 9.33 -12.87
N MET A 40 -17.16 9.73 -11.97
CA MET A 40 -16.11 8.83 -11.48
C MET A 40 -16.70 7.62 -10.72
N PHE A 41 -17.72 7.85 -9.89
CA PHE A 41 -18.38 6.76 -9.15
C PHE A 41 -19.08 5.78 -10.11
N ASN A 42 -19.84 6.29 -11.08
CA ASN A 42 -20.50 5.46 -12.09
C ASN A 42 -19.50 4.68 -12.93
N PHE A 43 -18.40 5.32 -13.34
CA PHE A 43 -17.31 4.67 -14.05
C PHE A 43 -16.76 3.48 -13.25
N ARG A 44 -16.42 3.71 -11.97
CA ARG A 44 -15.90 2.64 -11.09
C ARG A 44 -16.89 1.52 -10.86
N LEU A 45 -18.18 1.83 -10.74
CA LEU A 45 -19.22 0.83 -10.54
C LEU A 45 -19.36 -0.11 -11.75
N HIS A 46 -19.30 0.41 -12.96
CA HIS A 46 -19.55 -0.37 -14.17
C HIS A 46 -18.27 -1.04 -14.70
N GLU A 47 -17.14 -0.33 -14.67
CA GLU A 47 -15.90 -0.79 -15.29
C GLU A 47 -14.94 -1.46 -14.30
N GLU A 48 -14.84 -0.95 -13.06
CA GLU A 48 -13.81 -1.42 -12.11
C GLU A 48 -14.33 -2.39 -11.04
N LEU A 49 -15.63 -2.38 -10.71
CA LEU A 49 -16.17 -3.05 -9.52
C LEU A 49 -15.91 -4.55 -9.51
N LEU A 50 -16.28 -5.25 -10.58
CA LEU A 50 -16.16 -6.71 -10.66
C LEU A 50 -14.70 -7.14 -10.58
N ILE A 51 -13.82 -6.49 -11.35
CA ILE A 51 -12.38 -6.74 -11.34
C ILE A 51 -11.79 -6.47 -9.95
N THR A 52 -12.20 -5.38 -9.30
CA THR A 52 -11.73 -5.00 -7.96
C THR A 52 -12.16 -6.01 -6.91
N ILE A 53 -13.41 -6.49 -6.94
CA ILE A 53 -13.91 -7.50 -6.01
C ILE A 53 -13.12 -8.81 -6.18
N ILE A 54 -12.97 -9.29 -7.41
CA ILE A 54 -12.22 -10.52 -7.69
C ILE A 54 -10.78 -10.39 -7.18
N ASN A 55 -10.10 -9.28 -7.52
CA ASN A 55 -8.74 -9.03 -7.06
C ASN A 55 -8.64 -8.95 -5.54
N SER A 56 -9.62 -8.35 -4.88
CA SER A 56 -9.67 -8.23 -3.42
C SER A 56 -9.84 -9.59 -2.73
N LEU A 57 -10.68 -10.49 -3.29
CA LEU A 57 -10.83 -11.85 -2.77
C LEU A 57 -9.51 -12.63 -2.80
N PHE A 58 -8.77 -12.53 -3.91
CA PHE A 58 -7.45 -13.17 -4.02
C PHE A 58 -6.41 -12.50 -3.12
N ALA A 59 -6.48 -11.18 -2.95
CA ALA A 59 -5.58 -10.46 -2.05
C ALA A 59 -5.73 -10.95 -0.60
N VAL A 60 -6.96 -11.18 -0.13
CA VAL A 60 -7.23 -11.74 1.20
C VAL A 60 -6.55 -13.11 1.37
N LEU A 61 -6.60 -13.98 0.36
CA LEU A 61 -5.94 -15.29 0.41
C LEU A 61 -4.41 -15.20 0.53
N ILE A 62 -3.80 -14.11 0.07
CA ILE A 62 -2.36 -13.86 0.19
C ILE A 62 -2.03 -13.17 1.53
N VAL A 63 -2.83 -12.18 1.93
CA VAL A 63 -2.58 -11.34 3.10
C VAL A 63 -2.83 -12.10 4.40
N VAL A 64 -3.86 -12.94 4.48
CA VAL A 64 -4.21 -13.68 5.70
C VAL A 64 -3.07 -14.61 6.14
N PRO A 65 -2.50 -15.49 5.29
CA PRO A 65 -1.33 -16.30 5.67
C PRO A 65 -0.14 -15.46 6.13
N LEU A 66 0.16 -14.34 5.45
CA LEU A 66 1.25 -13.46 5.85
C LEU A 66 1.00 -12.82 7.23
N PHE A 67 -0.24 -12.41 7.50
CA PHE A 67 -0.65 -11.91 8.81
C PHE A 67 -0.50 -12.97 9.90
N LEU A 68 -0.93 -14.22 9.63
CA LEU A 68 -0.79 -15.33 10.55
C LEU A 68 0.67 -15.68 10.83
N ILE A 69 1.54 -15.66 9.82
CA ILE A 69 2.98 -15.84 9.97
C ILE A 69 3.55 -14.72 10.85
N GLY A 70 3.21 -13.46 10.58
CA GLY A 70 3.64 -12.32 11.38
C GLY A 70 3.18 -12.43 12.85
N TYR A 71 1.94 -12.86 13.07
CA TYR A 71 1.39 -13.12 14.39
C TYR A 71 2.12 -14.26 15.12
N TYR A 72 2.39 -15.36 14.43
CA TYR A 72 3.15 -16.50 14.97
C TYR A 72 4.56 -16.09 15.39
N ILE A 73 5.29 -15.40 14.51
CA ILE A 73 6.64 -14.90 14.78
C ILE A 73 6.63 -13.96 15.99
N THR A 74 5.66 -13.05 16.06
CA THR A 74 5.51 -12.11 17.18
C THR A 74 5.31 -12.82 18.51
N ARG A 75 4.49 -13.88 18.54
CA ARG A 75 4.28 -14.70 19.74
C ARG A 75 5.52 -15.50 20.13
N LYS A 76 6.30 -15.98 19.16
CA LYS A 76 7.52 -16.78 19.39
C LYS A 76 8.72 -15.94 19.83
N ILE A 77 8.95 -14.79 19.19
CA ILE A 77 10.06 -13.87 19.50
C ILE A 77 9.82 -13.16 20.84
N GLN A 78 8.59 -13.16 21.36
CA GLN A 78 8.17 -12.44 22.57
C GLN A 78 8.80 -11.04 22.61
N ILE A 79 8.24 -10.05 21.90
CA ILE A 79 8.82 -8.70 21.65
C ILE A 79 9.55 -8.06 22.87
N TYR A 80 9.19 -8.42 24.09
CA TYR A 80 9.87 -8.02 25.32
C TYR A 80 11.32 -8.54 25.49
N HIS A 81 11.73 -9.64 24.85
CA HIS A 81 13.10 -10.21 24.85
C HIS A 81 13.75 -10.12 23.46
N ILE A 82 13.44 -9.09 22.68
CA ILE A 82 13.95 -8.96 21.30
C ILE A 82 15.47 -8.93 21.21
N ASP A 83 16.12 -8.49 22.29
CA ASP A 83 17.57 -8.41 22.45
C ASP A 83 18.25 -9.79 22.27
N GLU A 84 17.58 -10.88 22.67
CA GLU A 84 18.08 -12.26 22.54
C GLU A 84 18.01 -12.80 21.10
N HIS A 85 17.24 -12.15 20.22
CA HIS A 85 16.99 -12.60 18.85
C HIS A 85 17.54 -11.64 17.78
N LEU A 86 18.26 -10.57 18.17
CA LEU A 86 18.78 -9.57 17.23
C LEU A 86 19.72 -10.16 16.18
N ASP A 87 20.52 -11.16 16.54
CA ASP A 87 21.42 -11.80 15.58
C ASP A 87 20.64 -12.56 14.51
N TRP A 88 19.58 -13.28 14.88
CA TRP A 88 18.70 -13.94 13.92
C TRP A 88 18.03 -12.92 12.98
N VAL A 89 17.51 -11.81 13.54
CA VAL A 89 16.93 -10.72 12.74
C VAL A 89 17.96 -10.10 11.80
N ARG A 90 19.22 -9.94 12.21
CA ARG A 90 20.29 -9.39 11.36
C ARG A 90 20.63 -10.31 10.19
N HIS A 91 20.64 -11.63 10.41
CA HIS A 91 20.83 -12.60 9.32
C HIS A 91 19.65 -12.60 8.36
N MET A 92 18.42 -12.53 8.88
CA MET A 92 17.21 -12.40 8.06
C MET A 92 17.25 -11.12 7.24
N TRP A 93 17.63 -9.99 7.86
CA TRP A 93 17.80 -8.70 7.19
C TRP A 93 18.79 -8.79 6.03
N LYS A 94 20.00 -9.32 6.26
CA LYS A 94 21.02 -9.49 5.20
C LYS A 94 20.52 -10.37 4.05
N ARG A 95 19.92 -11.53 4.36
CA ARG A 95 19.37 -12.44 3.35
C ARG A 95 18.24 -11.78 2.55
N SER A 96 17.31 -11.11 3.23
CA SER A 96 16.22 -10.39 2.60
C SER A 96 16.69 -9.21 1.76
N PHE A 97 17.76 -8.52 2.17
CA PHE A 97 18.38 -7.45 1.39
C PHE A 97 18.92 -7.98 0.06
N VAL A 98 19.71 -9.06 0.11
CA VAL A 98 20.27 -9.69 -1.10
C VAL A 98 19.15 -10.20 -2.01
N LEU A 99 18.17 -10.93 -1.47
CA LEU A 99 17.03 -11.43 -2.26
C LEU A 99 16.19 -10.29 -2.85
N SER A 100 15.97 -9.23 -2.08
CA SER A 100 15.22 -8.05 -2.53
C SER A 100 15.92 -7.38 -3.70
N VAL A 101 17.24 -7.18 -3.63
CA VAL A 101 18.01 -6.62 -4.74
C VAL A 101 17.93 -7.52 -5.96
N ILE A 102 18.16 -8.83 -5.80
CA ILE A 102 18.11 -9.78 -6.92
C ILE A 102 16.74 -9.77 -7.60
N PHE A 103 15.65 -9.96 -6.86
CA PHE A 103 14.31 -10.01 -7.45
C PHE A 103 13.84 -8.65 -7.98
N SER A 104 14.23 -7.54 -7.36
CA SER A 104 13.90 -6.20 -7.88
C SER A 104 14.64 -5.92 -9.20
N VAL A 105 15.90 -6.34 -9.31
CA VAL A 105 16.67 -6.23 -10.56
C VAL A 105 16.07 -7.14 -11.63
N LEU A 106 15.77 -8.41 -11.31
CA LEU A 106 15.11 -9.32 -12.26
C LEU A 106 13.76 -8.80 -12.73
N PHE A 107 12.95 -8.26 -11.81
CA PHE A 107 11.69 -7.60 -12.15
C PHE A 107 11.90 -6.40 -13.09
N ALA A 108 12.87 -5.54 -12.82
CA ALA A 108 13.16 -4.38 -13.66
C ALA A 108 13.67 -4.80 -15.06
N LEU A 109 14.54 -5.80 -15.14
CA LEU A 109 15.06 -6.34 -16.40
C LEU A 109 13.97 -7.07 -17.20
N ALA A 110 13.07 -7.78 -16.53
CA ALA A 110 11.88 -8.37 -17.18
C ALA A 110 10.99 -7.27 -17.75
N LYS A 111 10.63 -6.29 -16.91
CA LYS A 111 9.70 -5.21 -17.29
C LYS A 111 10.21 -4.35 -18.45
N ASN A 112 11.52 -4.11 -18.52
CA ASN A 112 12.14 -3.32 -19.60
C ASN A 112 12.41 -4.14 -20.87
N GLY A 113 11.97 -5.40 -20.94
CA GLY A 113 12.17 -6.26 -22.11
C GLY A 113 13.62 -6.74 -22.30
N THR A 114 14.48 -6.56 -21.30
CA THR A 114 15.90 -6.96 -21.38
C THR A 114 16.08 -8.47 -21.27
N LEU A 115 15.23 -9.15 -20.48
CA LEU A 115 15.26 -10.61 -20.33
C LEU A 115 14.59 -11.36 -21.49
N SER A 116 13.61 -10.73 -22.13
CA SER A 116 12.93 -11.27 -23.31
C SER A 116 12.24 -10.14 -24.04
N THR A 117 12.32 -10.17 -25.37
CA THR A 117 11.61 -9.26 -26.28
C THR A 117 10.22 -9.77 -26.67
N ASP A 118 9.92 -11.04 -26.38
CA ASP A 118 8.60 -11.63 -26.62
C ASP A 118 7.58 -11.10 -25.58
N PRO A 119 6.49 -10.44 -25.99
CA PRO A 119 5.55 -9.81 -25.06
C PRO A 119 4.96 -10.78 -24.01
N ILE A 120 4.66 -12.01 -24.41
CA ILE A 120 4.05 -13.01 -23.52
C ILE A 120 5.06 -13.40 -22.43
N MET A 121 6.31 -13.65 -22.83
CA MET A 121 7.40 -13.98 -21.93
C MET A 121 7.76 -12.81 -21.01
N THR A 122 7.81 -11.58 -21.53
CA THR A 122 8.05 -10.36 -20.76
C THR A 122 7.01 -10.19 -19.65
N VAL A 123 5.73 -10.31 -19.98
CA VAL A 123 4.65 -10.22 -18.98
C VAL A 123 4.76 -11.39 -17.99
N GLY A 124 4.94 -12.62 -18.46
CA GLY A 124 5.12 -13.79 -17.61
C GLY A 124 6.22 -13.59 -16.57
N LEU A 125 7.44 -13.28 -16.99
CA LEU A 125 8.58 -13.04 -16.10
C LEU A 125 8.32 -11.90 -15.11
N THR A 126 7.71 -10.80 -15.57
CA THR A 126 7.37 -9.66 -14.71
C THR A 126 6.39 -10.07 -13.61
N GLU A 127 5.36 -10.84 -13.97
CA GLU A 127 4.35 -11.33 -13.02
C GLU A 127 4.94 -12.34 -12.02
N TRP A 128 5.90 -13.17 -12.43
CA TRP A 128 6.60 -14.08 -11.52
C TRP A 128 7.52 -13.34 -10.55
N PHE A 129 8.34 -12.39 -11.01
CA PHE A 129 9.32 -11.73 -10.13
C PHE A 129 8.71 -10.70 -9.18
N ARG A 130 7.65 -10.00 -9.59
CA ARG A 130 6.97 -8.95 -8.81
C ARG A 130 6.61 -9.37 -7.36
N PRO A 131 5.91 -10.49 -7.11
CA PRO A 131 5.54 -10.89 -5.75
C PRO A 131 6.76 -11.29 -4.91
N PHE A 132 7.77 -11.94 -5.48
CA PHE A 132 8.99 -12.29 -4.74
C PHE A 132 9.80 -11.05 -4.35
N ALA A 133 9.90 -10.07 -5.25
CA ALA A 133 10.49 -8.77 -4.94
C ALA A 133 9.73 -8.09 -3.79
N GLY A 134 8.40 -8.07 -3.86
CA GLY A 134 7.52 -7.51 -2.84
C GLY A 134 7.67 -8.19 -1.47
N LEU A 135 7.69 -9.53 -1.43
CA LEU A 135 7.87 -10.30 -0.19
C LEU A 135 9.26 -10.10 0.43
N ALA A 136 10.31 -10.11 -0.39
CA ALA A 136 11.67 -9.87 0.08
C ALA A 136 11.82 -8.44 0.64
N MET A 137 11.27 -7.44 -0.04
CA MET A 137 11.19 -6.06 0.45
C MET A 137 10.39 -5.96 1.75
N ALA A 138 9.26 -6.64 1.87
CA ALA A 138 8.45 -6.61 3.08
C ALA A 138 9.22 -7.16 4.30
N ILE A 139 9.93 -8.28 4.14
CA ILE A 139 10.78 -8.85 5.20
C ILE A 139 11.96 -7.92 5.51
N LEU A 140 12.56 -7.29 4.49
CA LEU A 140 13.62 -6.32 4.65
C LEU A 140 13.15 -5.11 5.47
N TYR A 141 11.99 -4.54 5.14
CA TYR A 141 11.42 -3.41 5.88
C TYR A 141 11.07 -3.81 7.31
N LEU A 142 10.41 -4.95 7.51
CA LEU A 142 10.05 -5.43 8.84
C LEU A 142 11.28 -5.64 9.73
N SER A 143 12.30 -6.34 9.23
CA SER A 143 13.54 -6.57 9.96
C SER A 143 14.32 -5.26 10.20
N SER A 144 14.27 -4.32 9.27
CA SER A 144 14.84 -2.98 9.44
C SER A 144 14.16 -2.25 10.60
N PHE A 145 12.82 -2.23 10.63
CA PHE A 145 12.07 -1.62 11.73
C PHE A 145 12.41 -2.28 13.07
N VAL A 146 12.45 -3.61 13.13
CA VAL A 146 12.82 -4.31 14.37
C VAL A 146 14.20 -3.90 14.87
N LEU A 147 15.22 -3.90 14.00
CA LEU A 147 16.59 -3.51 14.36
C LEU A 147 16.68 -2.02 14.76
N LEU A 148 15.91 -1.15 14.11
CA LEU A 148 15.86 0.28 14.45
C LEU A 148 15.19 0.51 15.81
N PHE A 149 14.11 -0.21 16.12
CA PHE A 149 13.41 -0.11 17.41
C PHE A 149 14.16 -0.75 18.58
N ALA A 150 15.08 -1.70 18.31
CA ALA A 150 15.98 -2.25 19.32
C ALA A 150 16.98 -1.20 19.86
N ASN A 151 17.32 -0.19 19.06
CA ASN A 151 18.19 0.90 19.50
C ASN A 151 17.42 1.90 20.38
N LYS A 152 17.75 1.97 21.67
CA LYS A 152 17.08 2.86 22.65
C LYS A 152 17.02 4.33 22.23
N LYS A 153 18.08 4.86 21.60
CA LYS A 153 18.11 6.27 21.13
C LYS A 153 17.11 6.49 19.99
N LEU A 154 17.10 5.57 19.02
CA LEU A 154 16.20 5.65 17.87
C LEU A 154 14.75 5.37 18.25
N ARG A 155 14.50 4.46 19.19
CA ARG A 155 13.16 4.14 19.70
C ARG A 155 12.40 5.39 20.17
N SER A 156 13.09 6.31 20.86
CA SER A 156 12.48 7.56 21.31
C SER A 156 12.02 8.43 20.13
N SER A 157 12.89 8.61 19.13
CA SER A 157 12.55 9.36 17.91
C SER A 157 11.43 8.69 17.11
N LEU A 158 11.52 7.36 16.94
CA LEU A 158 10.53 6.56 16.22
C LEU A 158 9.17 6.47 16.91
N SER A 159 9.08 6.83 18.19
CA SER A 159 7.81 6.89 18.90
C SER A 159 6.81 7.87 18.27
N ILE A 160 7.28 8.86 17.51
CA ILE A 160 6.41 9.78 16.75
C ILE A 160 5.55 9.04 15.71
N PHE A 161 6.05 7.94 15.14
CA PHE A 161 5.29 7.13 14.17
C PHE A 161 4.18 6.31 14.83
N SER A 162 4.16 6.21 16.17
CA SER A 162 3.07 5.54 16.88
C SER A 162 1.76 6.34 16.85
N TYR A 163 1.81 7.66 16.73
CA TYR A 163 0.61 8.51 16.69
C TYR A 163 -0.26 8.23 15.45
N PRO A 164 0.25 8.33 14.21
CA PRO A 164 -0.55 8.05 13.03
C PRO A 164 -0.98 6.57 12.97
N GLY A 165 -0.20 5.64 13.52
CA GLY A 165 -0.55 4.22 13.60
C GLY A 165 -1.74 3.93 14.53
N ARG A 166 -1.93 4.72 15.60
CA ARG A 166 -3.11 4.62 16.49
C ARG A 166 -4.39 5.19 15.88
N MET A 167 -4.27 5.95 14.80
CA MET A 167 -5.37 6.55 14.03
C MET A 167 -5.36 6.05 12.58
N ALA A 168 -4.98 4.79 12.36
CA ALA A 168 -4.76 4.25 11.02
C ALA A 168 -5.99 4.34 10.11
N LEU A 169 -7.21 4.07 10.62
CA LEU A 169 -8.44 4.14 9.84
C LEU A 169 -8.82 5.59 9.54
N THR A 170 -8.77 6.47 10.55
CA THR A 170 -9.02 7.91 10.35
C THR A 170 -8.05 8.49 9.33
N ASN A 171 -6.75 8.24 9.49
CA ASN A 171 -5.72 8.77 8.61
C ASN A 171 -5.83 8.22 7.20
N TYR A 172 -6.16 6.93 7.05
CA TYR A 172 -6.40 6.35 5.73
C TYR A 172 -7.54 7.08 4.99
N ILE A 173 -8.69 7.26 5.64
CA ILE A 173 -9.84 7.93 5.03
C ILE A 173 -9.54 9.41 4.75
N PHE A 174 -8.94 10.13 5.71
CA PHE A 174 -8.56 11.53 5.48
C PHE A 174 -7.54 11.68 4.36
N GLN A 175 -6.52 10.81 4.32
CA GLN A 175 -5.55 10.82 3.23
C GLN A 175 -6.23 10.54 1.89
N SER A 176 -7.14 9.56 1.80
CA SER A 176 -7.89 9.28 0.57
C SER A 176 -8.76 10.45 0.13
N LEU A 177 -9.43 11.15 1.07
CA LEU A 177 -10.22 12.34 0.76
C LEU A 177 -9.35 13.50 0.27
N ILE A 178 -8.22 13.76 0.94
CA ILE A 178 -7.27 14.81 0.57
C ILE A 178 -6.66 14.51 -0.80
N CYS A 179 -6.15 13.30 -1.01
CA CYS A 179 -5.60 12.90 -2.30
C CYS A 179 -6.67 12.92 -3.40
N GLY A 180 -7.87 12.43 -3.13
CA GLY A 180 -8.97 12.49 -4.09
C GLY A 180 -9.32 13.92 -4.48
N PHE A 181 -9.39 14.84 -3.51
CA PHE A 181 -9.59 16.25 -3.76
C PHE A 181 -8.43 16.89 -4.55
N ILE A 182 -7.18 16.52 -4.28
CA ILE A 182 -6.02 17.09 -4.99
C ILE A 182 -5.91 16.58 -6.43
N PHE A 183 -6.15 15.29 -6.65
CA PHE A 183 -5.85 14.67 -7.93
C PHE A 183 -7.06 14.56 -8.86
N TYR A 184 -8.26 14.28 -8.34
CA TYR A 184 -9.41 14.01 -9.20
C TYR A 184 -10.10 15.30 -9.67
N GLY A 185 -10.75 15.23 -10.83
CA GLY A 185 -11.41 16.35 -11.50
C GLY A 185 -12.49 17.06 -10.69
N TYR A 186 -13.11 16.38 -9.72
CA TYR A 186 -14.07 17.01 -8.80
C TYR A 186 -13.41 17.96 -7.78
N GLY A 187 -12.09 18.01 -7.68
CA GLY A 187 -11.33 18.89 -6.79
C GLY A 187 -10.37 19.80 -7.55
N LEU A 188 -9.06 19.59 -7.42
CA LEU A 188 -8.01 20.36 -8.11
C LEU A 188 -7.59 19.76 -9.46
N GLY A 189 -8.01 18.52 -9.78
CA GLY A 189 -7.81 17.92 -11.09
C GLY A 189 -6.34 17.67 -11.48
N LEU A 190 -5.41 17.53 -10.53
CA LEU A 190 -3.97 17.38 -10.86
C LEU A 190 -3.57 16.01 -11.46
N TYR A 191 -4.53 15.11 -11.69
CA TYR A 191 -4.29 13.80 -12.27
C TYR A 191 -3.60 13.93 -13.65
N GLY A 192 -2.44 13.28 -13.81
CA GLY A 192 -1.68 13.31 -15.07
C GLY A 192 -0.95 14.63 -15.39
N TYR A 193 -1.17 15.70 -14.61
CA TYR A 193 -0.49 16.99 -14.81
C TYR A 193 0.85 17.10 -14.06
N ILE A 194 1.00 16.37 -12.96
CA ILE A 194 2.21 16.39 -12.14
C ILE A 194 2.97 15.06 -12.23
N GLY A 195 4.29 15.15 -12.37
CA GLY A 195 5.16 13.97 -12.43
C GLY A 195 5.29 13.26 -11.07
N SER A 196 5.73 12.01 -11.10
CA SER A 196 5.83 11.13 -9.92
C SER A 196 6.64 11.72 -8.76
N ALA A 197 7.67 12.53 -9.04
CA ALA A 197 8.49 13.18 -8.02
C ALA A 197 7.69 14.23 -7.21
N PHE A 198 6.89 15.05 -7.89
CA PHE A 198 6.02 16.03 -7.23
C PHE A 198 4.87 15.36 -6.49
N SER A 199 4.29 14.30 -7.06
CA SER A 199 3.28 13.49 -6.38
C SER A 199 3.81 12.89 -5.06
N LEU A 200 5.07 12.42 -5.05
CA LEU A 200 5.73 11.92 -3.85
C LEU A 200 5.93 13.01 -2.80
N LEU A 201 6.32 14.22 -3.23
CA LEU A 201 6.46 15.37 -2.32
C LEU A 201 5.12 15.73 -1.67
N ILE A 202 4.04 15.77 -2.46
CA ILE A 202 2.68 16.02 -1.95
C ILE A 202 2.28 14.94 -0.94
N ALA A 203 2.49 13.67 -1.28
CA ALA A 203 2.19 12.57 -0.36
C ALA A 203 2.95 12.68 0.96
N LEU A 204 4.23 13.06 0.92
CA LEU A 204 5.05 13.28 2.11
C LEU A 204 4.52 14.45 2.97
N MET A 205 4.13 15.56 2.32
CA MET A 205 3.55 16.71 3.02
C MET A 205 2.24 16.34 3.73
N ILE A 206 1.35 15.61 3.04
CA ILE A 206 0.09 15.11 3.62
C ILE A 206 0.38 14.20 4.81
N TYR A 207 1.31 13.26 4.65
CA TYR A 207 1.67 12.32 5.71
C TYR A 207 2.22 13.02 6.97
N ILE A 208 3.10 14.02 6.80
CA ILE A 208 3.64 14.82 7.90
C ILE A 208 2.51 15.60 8.58
N ALA A 209 1.63 16.26 7.82
CA ALA A 209 0.50 17.01 8.36
C ALA A 209 -0.44 16.12 9.18
N LEU A 210 -0.81 14.94 8.65
CA LEU A 210 -1.66 13.97 9.35
C LEU A 210 -0.97 13.38 10.59
N THR A 211 0.35 13.21 10.57
CA THR A 211 1.13 12.76 11.73
C THR A 211 1.09 13.80 12.85
N ILE A 212 1.29 15.08 12.52
CA ILE A 212 1.21 16.19 13.47
C ILE A 212 -0.22 16.32 14.03
N LEU A 213 -1.22 16.24 13.16
CA LEU A 213 -2.62 16.27 13.57
C LEU A 213 -2.95 15.11 14.51
N SER A 214 -2.50 13.89 14.18
CA SER A 214 -2.68 12.71 15.02
C SER A 214 -2.02 12.87 16.39
N PHE A 215 -0.84 13.48 16.44
CA PHE A 215 -0.15 13.79 17.69
C PHE A 215 -0.96 14.71 18.59
N PHE A 216 -1.43 15.86 18.07
CA PHE A 216 -2.24 16.79 18.83
C PHE A 216 -3.59 16.21 19.22
N TRP A 217 -4.23 15.48 18.31
CA TRP A 217 -5.51 14.82 18.55
C TRP A 217 -5.42 13.83 19.70
N LEU A 218 -4.40 12.97 19.69
CA LEU A 218 -4.20 11.96 20.72
C LEU A 218 -3.74 12.53 22.07
N LYS A 219 -3.41 13.82 22.18
CA LYS A 219 -3.26 14.45 23.50
C LYS A 219 -4.59 14.62 24.22
N VAL A 220 -5.67 14.85 23.47
CA VAL A 220 -7.00 15.12 24.01
C VAL A 220 -7.92 13.89 23.95
N PHE A 221 -7.75 13.04 22.95
CA PHE A 221 -8.63 11.89 22.70
C PHE A 221 -7.90 10.54 22.82
N HIS A 222 -8.65 9.49 23.13
CA HIS A 222 -8.12 8.11 23.20
C HIS A 222 -7.92 7.48 21.81
N TYR A 223 -8.82 7.80 20.88
CA TYR A 223 -8.95 7.20 19.56
C TYR A 223 -9.13 8.28 18.49
N GLY A 224 -8.87 7.94 17.23
CA GLY A 224 -9.35 8.76 16.11
C GLY A 224 -10.88 8.67 15.98
N PRO A 225 -11.51 9.64 15.29
CA PRO A 225 -12.97 9.66 15.10
C PRO A 225 -13.51 8.35 14.53
N LEU A 226 -12.90 7.82 13.47
CA LEU A 226 -13.40 6.62 12.80
C LEU A 226 -13.13 5.36 13.59
N GLU A 227 -12.00 5.29 14.31
CA GLU A 227 -11.71 4.20 15.24
C GLU A 227 -12.72 4.18 16.39
N TRP A 228 -13.13 5.35 16.89
CA TRP A 228 -14.14 5.46 17.93
C TRP A 228 -15.52 4.99 17.45
N VAL A 229 -15.94 5.41 16.25
CA VAL A 229 -17.17 4.92 15.60
C VAL A 229 -17.11 3.41 15.44
N TRP A 230 -16.03 2.90 14.85
CA TRP A 230 -15.84 1.47 14.61
C TRP A 230 -15.94 0.66 15.91
N ARG A 231 -15.20 1.04 16.97
CA ARG A 231 -15.25 0.35 18.26
C ARG A 231 -16.63 0.41 18.92
N THR A 232 -17.29 1.57 18.84
CA THR A 232 -18.62 1.74 19.41
C THR A 232 -19.65 0.83 18.73
N LEU A 233 -19.55 0.68 17.40
CA LEU A 233 -20.38 -0.26 16.64
C LEU A 233 -20.03 -1.72 16.95
N THR A 234 -18.75 -2.11 16.94
CA THR A 234 -18.33 -3.50 17.19
C THR A 234 -18.78 -4.01 18.56
N PHE A 235 -18.66 -3.18 19.60
CA PHE A 235 -19.01 -3.59 20.97
C PHE A 235 -20.44 -3.20 21.37
N HIS A 236 -21.20 -2.57 20.47
CA HIS A 236 -22.52 -1.99 20.75
C HIS A 236 -22.57 -1.15 22.05
N LYS A 237 -21.44 -0.51 22.39
CA LYS A 237 -21.30 0.29 23.63
C LYS A 237 -20.46 1.53 23.33
N LYS A 238 -21.01 2.70 23.70
CA LYS A 238 -20.33 3.99 23.54
C LYS A 238 -19.03 4.01 24.32
N GLN A 239 -17.91 4.07 23.61
CA GLN A 239 -16.58 4.15 24.23
C GLN A 239 -16.30 5.60 24.70
N PRO A 240 -15.57 5.81 25.80
CA PRO A 240 -15.11 7.15 26.18
C PRO A 240 -14.13 7.68 25.12
N MET A 241 -14.41 8.87 24.59
CA MET A 241 -13.61 9.44 23.49
C MET A 241 -12.52 10.38 23.99
N ARG A 242 -12.84 11.24 24.96
CA ARG A 242 -11.93 12.22 25.56
C ARG A 242 -11.15 11.59 26.72
N ARG A 243 -9.87 11.91 26.82
CA ARG A 243 -9.01 11.55 27.95
C ARG A 243 -9.33 12.35 29.20
#